data_AF-A0A497GFF2-F1
#
_entry.id   AF-A0A497GFF2-F1
#
_cell.length_a   1.000
_cell.length_b   1.000
_cell.length_c   1.000
_cell.angle_alpha   90.00
_cell.angle_beta   90.00
_cell.angle_gamma   90.00
#
_symmetry.space_group_name_H-M   'P 1'
#
loop_
_entity.id
_entity.type
_entity.pdbx_description
1 polymer ?
#
loop_
_entity_poly.entity_id
_entity_poly.type
_entity_poly.pdbx_seq_one_letter_code
_entity_poly.pdbx_strand_id
1 'polypeptide(L)'
;MDDVLGNEYLLVHEVVEISELKKMGRHINRRVIVDSPKTVIYSAHLTALEVELSYALYKKDFDWIRMRLKQFKESVLENDPYLPAELRPQAIILFRKFCSIVGLCE
;
A
#
# COMPACT_ATOMS: atom_id res chain seq x y z
N MET A 1 -2.77 14.49 -12.91
CA MET A 1 -1.73 14.00 -11.99
C MET A 1 -1.75 14.98 -10.85
N ASP A 2 -2.76 14.85 -9.98
CA ASP A 2 -2.73 15.59 -8.71
C ASP A 2 -1.47 15.11 -8.00
N ASP A 3 -0.63 16.07 -7.63
CA ASP A 3 0.71 15.82 -7.11
C ASP A 3 0.59 14.87 -5.92
N VAL A 4 1.38 13.78 -5.90
CA VAL A 4 1.44 12.85 -4.76
C VAL A 4 1.76 13.61 -3.47
N LEU A 5 2.50 14.72 -3.59
CA LEU A 5 2.83 15.64 -2.50
C LEU A 5 1.63 16.50 -2.04
N GLY A 6 0.58 16.63 -2.86
CA GLY A 6 -0.64 17.36 -2.56
C GLY A 6 -1.68 16.57 -1.78
N ASN A 7 -1.50 15.25 -1.63
CA ASN A 7 -2.37 14.39 -0.84
C ASN A 7 -1.60 13.85 0.38
N GLU A 8 -2.02 14.22 1.59
CA GLU A 8 -1.30 13.85 2.81
C GLU A 8 -1.20 12.34 3.03
N TYR A 9 -2.19 11.56 2.59
CA TYR A 9 -2.17 10.10 2.73
C TYR A 9 -1.16 9.48 1.77
N LEU A 10 -1.15 9.91 0.50
CA LEU A 10 -0.16 9.43 -0.47
C LEU A 10 1.26 9.85 -0.09
N LEU A 11 1.45 11.07 0.45
CA LEU A 11 2.75 11.49 0.97
C LEU A 11 3.23 10.56 2.09
N VAL A 12 2.35 10.23 3.06
CA VAL A 12 2.68 9.28 4.13
C VAL A 12 3.02 7.91 3.57
N HIS A 13 2.25 7.42 2.58
CA HIS A 13 2.51 6.15 1.90
C HIS A 13 3.94 6.13 1.32
N GLU A 14 4.30 7.12 0.50
CA GLU A 14 5.62 7.18 -0.14
C GLU A 14 6.76 7.27 0.87
N VAL A 15 6.61 8.09 1.91
CA VAL A 15 7.62 8.23 2.97
C VAL A 15 7.85 6.91 3.71
N VAL A 16 6.78 6.18 4.01
CA VAL A 16 6.88 4.87 4.66
C VAL A 16 7.50 3.85 3.72
N GLU A 17 7.08 3.78 2.46
CA GLU A 17 7.61 2.82 1.48
C GLU A 17 9.13 3.01 1.31
N ILE A 18 9.59 4.25 1.13
CA ILE A 18 11.02 4.60 1.05
C ILE A 18 11.74 4.23 2.35
N SER A 19 11.12 4.46 3.50
CA SER A 19 11.71 4.13 4.81
C SER A 19 11.88 2.63 5.01
N GLU A 20 10.89 1.83 4.61
CA GLU A 20 10.97 0.37 4.66
C GLU A 20 12.04 -0.17 3.70
N LEU A 21 12.11 0.35 2.46
CA LEU A 21 13.17 -0.02 1.53
C LEU A 21 14.58 0.26 2.12
N LYS A 22 14.77 1.40 2.79
CA LYS A 22 16.03 1.71 3.49
C LYS A 22 16.31 0.73 4.63
N LYS A 23 15.31 0.39 5.45
CA LYS A 23 15.45 -0.61 6.53
C LYS A 23 15.84 -2.00 5.99
N MET A 24 15.35 -2.35 4.81
CA MET A 24 15.69 -3.57 4.08
C MET A 24 17.03 -3.50 3.32
N GLY A 25 17.85 -2.48 3.61
CA GLY A 25 19.18 -2.30 3.04
C GLY A 25 19.19 -1.89 1.57
N ARG A 26 18.06 -1.40 1.02
CA ARG A 26 18.00 -0.90 -0.36
C ARG A 26 18.53 0.54 -0.41
N HIS A 27 19.39 0.80 -1.39
CA HIS A 27 19.79 2.16 -1.72
C HIS A 27 18.71 2.83 -2.59
N ILE A 28 18.18 3.97 -2.14
CA ILE A 28 17.15 4.71 -2.88
C ILE A 28 17.78 5.40 -4.09
N ASN A 29 17.40 4.96 -5.28
CA ASN A 29 17.84 5.52 -6.55
C ASN A 29 16.72 5.33 -7.60
N ARG A 30 16.91 5.86 -8.81
CA ARG A 30 15.91 5.81 -9.90
C ARG A 30 15.50 4.39 -10.33
N ARG A 31 16.28 3.37 -9.98
CA ARG A 31 16.07 1.98 -10.38
C ARG A 31 15.70 1.06 -9.22
N VAL A 32 15.59 1.57 -7.99
CA VAL A 32 15.42 0.74 -6.78
C VAL A 32 14.22 -0.20 -6.87
N ILE A 33 13.13 0.22 -7.51
CA ILE A 33 11.92 -0.59 -7.72
C ILE A 33 12.17 -1.74 -8.72
N VAL A 34 12.92 -1.47 -9.78
CA VAL A 34 13.19 -2.43 -10.86
C VAL A 34 14.27 -3.44 -10.45
N ASP A 35 15.31 -2.96 -9.76
CA ASP A 35 16.48 -3.76 -9.40
C ASP A 35 16.28 -4.54 -8.08
N SER A 36 15.22 -4.28 -7.33
CA SER A 36 14.90 -5.03 -6.11
C SER A 36 14.02 -6.25 -6.38
N PRO A 37 14.14 -7.31 -5.57
CA PRO A 37 13.20 -8.43 -5.61
C PRO A 37 11.76 -7.94 -5.42
N LYS A 38 10.81 -8.54 -6.16
CA LYS A 38 9.39 -8.19 -6.02
C LYS A 38 8.91 -8.34 -4.59
N THR A 39 9.33 -9.39 -3.89
CA THR A 39 9.00 -9.60 -2.47
C THR A 39 9.37 -8.39 -1.60
N VAL A 40 10.55 -7.80 -1.79
CA VAL A 40 10.98 -6.58 -1.09
C VAL A 40 10.07 -5.39 -1.40
N ILE A 41 9.77 -5.16 -2.68
CA ILE A 41 8.93 -4.03 -3.10
C ILE A 41 7.50 -4.17 -2.57
N TYR A 42 6.88 -5.34 -2.74
CA TYR A 42 5.51 -5.56 -2.27
C TYR A 42 5.43 -5.57 -0.75
N SER A 43 6.42 -6.12 -0.04
CA SER A 43 6.45 -6.03 1.43
C SER A 43 6.49 -4.57 1.91
N ALA A 44 7.37 -3.74 1.34
CA ALA A 44 7.42 -2.30 1.66
C ALA A 44 6.08 -1.60 1.32
N HIS A 45 5.51 -1.90 0.15
CA HIS A 45 4.24 -1.33 -0.30
C HIS A 45 3.07 -1.69 0.64
N LEU A 46 2.97 -2.95 1.06
CA LEU A 46 1.90 -3.40 1.97
C LEU A 46 2.01 -2.73 3.34
N THR A 47 3.23 -2.55 3.86
CA THR A 47 3.46 -1.78 5.09
C THR A 47 3.06 -0.31 4.93
N ALA A 48 3.45 0.32 3.82
CA ALA A 48 3.07 1.70 3.52
C ALA A 48 1.55 1.87 3.42
N LEU A 49 0.87 0.97 2.71
CA LEU A 49 -0.58 0.98 2.57
C LEU A 49 -1.30 0.80 3.91
N GLU A 50 -0.79 -0.07 4.79
CA GLU A 50 -1.35 -0.22 6.14
C GLU A 50 -1.24 1.07 6.95
N VAL A 51 -0.10 1.76 6.88
CA VAL A 51 0.09 3.05 7.58
C VAL A 51 -0.78 4.13 6.97
N GLU A 52 -0.87 4.22 5.64
CA GLU A 52 -1.76 5.13 4.91
C GLU A 52 -3.21 4.99 5.39
N LEU A 53 -3.75 3.76 5.33
CA LEU A 53 -5.14 3.47 5.71
C LEU A 53 -5.37 3.66 7.21
N SER A 54 -4.38 3.34 8.05
CA SER A 54 -4.46 3.61 9.50
C SER A 54 -4.51 5.10 9.79
N TYR A 55 -3.75 5.91 9.05
CA TYR A 55 -3.75 7.36 9.19
C TYR A 55 -5.08 7.97 8.72
N ALA A 56 -5.59 7.54 7.58
CA ALA A 56 -6.92 7.93 7.11
C ALA A 56 -8.02 7.54 8.13
N LEU A 57 -7.90 6.35 8.75
CA LEU A 57 -8.83 5.91 9.79
C LEU A 57 -8.76 6.80 11.03
N TYR A 58 -7.55 7.16 11.48
CA TYR A 58 -7.36 8.11 12.58
C TYR A 58 -8.03 9.45 12.29
N LYS A 59 -7.95 9.91 11.04
CA LYS A 59 -8.59 11.15 10.55
C LYS A 59 -10.09 10.99 10.30
N LYS A 60 -10.64 9.78 10.43
CA LYS A 60 -12.02 9.38 10.11
C LYS A 60 -12.41 9.66 8.66
N ASP A 61 -11.44 9.63 7.76
CA ASP A 61 -11.64 9.81 6.33
C ASP A 61 -11.97 8.46 5.68
N PHE A 62 -13.22 8.03 5.90
CA PHE A 62 -13.69 6.75 5.39
C PHE A 62 -13.81 6.72 3.87
N ASP A 63 -14.01 7.88 3.24
CA ASP A 63 -14.13 7.98 1.79
C ASP A 63 -12.79 7.70 1.11
N TRP A 64 -11.70 8.24 1.67
CA TRP A 64 -10.35 7.87 1.23
C TRP A 64 -10.11 6.36 1.36
N ILE A 65 -10.43 5.77 2.52
CA ILE A 65 -10.22 4.33 2.75
C ILE A 65 -10.99 3.50 1.72
N ARG A 66 -12.28 3.79 1.49
CA ARG A 66 -13.11 3.06 0.52
C ARG A 66 -12.55 3.17 -0.90
N MET A 67 -12.21 4.39 -1.32
CA MET A 67 -11.60 4.63 -2.63
C MET A 67 -10.29 3.86 -2.78
N ARG A 68 -9.41 3.93 -1.78
CA ARG A 68 -8.09 3.29 -1.80
C ARG A 68 -8.19 1.76 -1.79
N LEU A 69 -9.10 1.19 -1.00
CA LEU A 69 -9.35 -0.25 -0.99
C LEU A 69 -9.89 -0.75 -2.33
N LYS A 70 -10.79 0.01 -2.97
CA LYS A 70 -11.27 -0.32 -4.32
C LYS A 70 -10.10 -0.34 -5.32
N GLN A 71 -9.26 0.69 -5.32
CA GLN A 71 -8.07 0.75 -6.16
C GLN A 71 -7.12 -0.42 -5.88
N PHE A 72 -6.86 -0.74 -4.61
CA PHE A 72 -5.95 -1.83 -4.23
C PHE A 72 -6.49 -3.20 -4.67
N LYS A 73 -7.80 -3.45 -4.52
CA LYS A 73 -8.45 -4.67 -5.00
C LYS A 73 -8.29 -4.81 -6.52
N GLU A 74 -8.68 -3.79 -7.26
CA GLU A 74 -8.64 -3.80 -8.73
C GLU A 74 -7.20 -3.89 -9.25
N SER A 75 -6.28 -3.07 -8.73
CA SER A 75 -4.92 -2.95 -9.29
C SER A 75 -3.95 -4.01 -8.78
N VAL A 76 -4.10 -4.54 -7.57
CA VAL A 76 -3.13 -5.45 -6.94
C VAL A 76 -3.69 -6.84 -6.73
N LEU A 77 -4.87 -6.99 -6.13
CA LEU A 77 -5.39 -8.32 -5.80
C LEU A 77 -5.88 -9.09 -7.03
N GLU A 78 -6.60 -8.41 -7.93
CA GLU A 78 -7.27 -9.03 -9.07
C GLU A 78 -6.40 -9.03 -10.34
N ASN A 79 -5.76 -7.90 -10.67
CA ASN A 79 -5.16 -7.70 -11.99
C ASN A 79 -3.63 -7.68 -12.02
N ASP A 80 -2.94 -7.85 -10.88
CA ASP A 80 -1.48 -7.77 -10.84
C ASP A 80 -0.80 -9.14 -10.99
N PRO A 81 -0.12 -9.41 -12.13
CA PRO A 81 0.60 -10.65 -12.34
C PRO A 81 1.94 -10.70 -11.57
N TYR A 82 2.40 -9.58 -11.01
CA TYR A 82 3.70 -9.49 -10.33
C TYR A 82 3.61 -9.62 -8.82
N LEU A 83 2.41 -9.65 -8.24
CA LEU A 83 2.19 -9.89 -6.81
C LEU A 83 2.75 -11.28 -6.43
N PRO A 84 3.78 -11.35 -5.56
CA PRO A 84 4.37 -12.62 -5.16
C PRO A 84 3.34 -13.50 -4.44
N ALA A 85 3.30 -14.80 -4.78
CA ALA A 85 2.34 -15.74 -4.21
C ALA A 85 2.41 -15.82 -2.68
N GLU A 86 3.61 -15.70 -2.11
CA GLU A 86 3.85 -15.69 -0.66
C GLU A 86 3.29 -14.45 0.06
N LEU A 87 3.12 -13.32 -0.64
CA LEU A 87 2.58 -12.07 -0.08
C LEU A 87 1.08 -11.89 -0.32
N ARG A 88 0.50 -12.65 -1.26
CA ARG A 88 -0.94 -12.59 -1.54
C ARG A 88 -1.82 -12.81 -0.28
N PRO A 89 -1.53 -13.76 0.62
CA PRO A 89 -2.29 -13.89 1.87
C PRO A 89 -2.24 -12.64 2.74
N GLN A 90 -1.06 -12.00 2.86
CA GLN A 90 -0.90 -10.77 3.65
C GLN A 90 -1.69 -9.61 3.04
N ALA A 91 -1.63 -9.46 1.71
CA ALA A 91 -2.41 -8.46 0.99
C ALA A 91 -3.93 -8.64 1.20
N ILE A 92 -4.43 -9.89 1.17
CA ILE A 92 -5.84 -10.20 1.45
C ILE A 92 -6.23 -9.90 2.90
N ILE A 93 -5.38 -10.23 3.87
CA ILE A 93 -5.61 -9.94 5.29
C ILE A 93 -5.71 -8.43 5.50
N LEU A 94 -4.79 -7.65 4.93
CA LEU A 94 -4.80 -6.19 4.99
C LEU A 94 -6.09 -5.62 4.39
N PHE A 95 -6.46 -6.06 3.18
CA PHE A 95 -7.69 -5.63 2.52
C PHE A 95 -8.93 -5.93 3.38
N ARG A 96 -9.06 -7.16 3.90
CA ARG A 96 -10.20 -7.55 4.74
C ARG A 96 -10.26 -6.77 6.06
N LYS A 97 -9.11 -6.51 6.69
CA LYS A 97 -9.01 -5.72 7.93
C LYS A 97 -9.66 -4.36 7.76
N PHE A 98 -9.37 -3.64 6.68
CA PHE A 98 -9.93 -2.30 6.49
C PHE A 98 -11.34 -2.32 5.88
N CYS A 99 -11.66 -3.28 5.01
CA CYS A 99 -13.01 -3.44 4.49
C CYS A 99 -14.04 -3.70 5.60
N SER A 100 -13.71 -4.49 6.62
CA SER A 100 -14.62 -4.71 7.76
C SER A 100 -14.86 -3.43 8.57
N ILE A 101 -13.83 -2.57 8.71
CA ILE A 101 -13.93 -1.30 9.42
C ILE A 101 -14.87 -0.32 8.69
N VAL A 102 -14.81 -0.27 7.36
CA VAL A 102 -15.61 0.69 6.56
C VAL A 102 -16.92 0.12 6.01
N GLY A 103 -17.28 -1.10 6.39
CA GLY A 103 -18.53 -1.76 5.99
C GLY A 103 -18.58 -2.16 4.51
N LEU A 104 -17.44 -2.53 3.93
CA LEU A 104 -17.32 -2.98 2.52
C LEU A 104 -17.20 -4.50 2.36
N CYS A 105 -17.00 -5.25 3.44
CA CYS A 105 -17.07 -6.71 3.42
C CYS A 105 -18.46 -7.17 3.85
N GLU A 106 -19.20 -7.77 2.91
CA GLU A 106 -20.32 -8.70 3.18
C GLU A 106 -19.79 -10.14 3.17
#